data_AF-A0AA37HW80-F1
#
_entry.id   AF-A0AA37HW80-F1
#
_cell.length_a   1.000
_cell.length_b   1.000
_cell.length_c   1.000
_cell.angle_alpha   90.00
_cell.angle_beta   90.00
_cell.angle_gamma   90.00
#
_symmetry.space_group_name_H-M   'P 1'
#
loop_
_entity.id
_entity.type
_entity.pdbx_description
1 polymer ?
#
loop_
_entity_poly.entity_id
_entity_poly.type
_entity_poly.pdbx_seq_one_letter_code
_entity_poly.pdbx_strand_id
1 'polypeptide(L)'
;MSKENRHTEENHIFRYKQFTITQNHAAMRVGTDSDLLGTLSAGGNNILDIGTGTGVLSLMLAQRFPNAQIQAIEIDENAVLDAKDNFFASPFADRIKLEHIAFQDYIKEVKDTMPIYDSVVCNPPYFDKSLECNNLSKTRARHSSSLPFSILIKGAYQLLKPGGFFSVCIPKEVLEDFSAECTIVGFSLQDIYKIKTVPEKEAKRFVLVHRKGRERAPQEHVCCMLNEERQRSTWYLQLMKDFHLDR
;
A
#
# COMPACT_ATOMS: atom_id res chain seq x y z
N MET A 1 8.82 39.55 -9.06
CA MET A 1 8.19 38.25 -8.75
C MET A 1 8.99 37.16 -9.46
N SER A 2 9.99 36.65 -8.78
CA SER A 2 11.11 35.86 -9.30
C SER A 2 10.72 34.41 -9.57
N LYS A 3 11.34 33.83 -10.61
CA LYS A 3 11.19 32.44 -11.08
C LYS A 3 11.62 31.38 -10.05
N GLU A 4 12.20 31.76 -8.91
CA GLU A 4 12.68 30.86 -7.85
C GLU A 4 11.58 30.25 -6.98
N ASN A 5 10.41 30.89 -6.83
CA ASN A 5 9.31 30.32 -6.03
C ASN A 5 8.52 29.20 -6.73
N ARG A 6 8.70 28.99 -8.04
CA ARG A 6 7.97 27.94 -8.77
C ARG A 6 8.59 26.55 -8.63
N HIS A 7 9.87 26.44 -8.27
CA HIS A 7 10.56 25.13 -8.21
C HIS A 7 10.47 24.43 -6.85
N THR A 8 10.03 25.10 -5.80
CA THR A 8 9.78 24.49 -4.49
C THR A 8 8.35 23.95 -4.36
N GLU A 9 7.35 24.55 -5.02
CA GLU A 9 5.95 24.11 -4.96
C GLU A 9 5.65 22.84 -5.80
N GLU A 10 6.38 22.60 -6.90
CA GLU A 10 6.11 21.48 -7.82
C GLU A 10 6.43 20.09 -7.25
N ASN A 11 7.21 19.98 -6.16
CA ASN A 11 7.65 18.70 -5.60
C ASN A 11 6.67 18.07 -4.59
N HIS A 12 5.57 18.75 -4.29
CA HIS A 12 4.57 18.32 -3.30
C HIS A 12 3.26 17.82 -3.94
N ILE A 13 3.10 17.98 -5.26
CA ILE A 13 1.86 17.67 -5.97
C ILE A 13 2.10 16.57 -6.99
N PHE A 14 1.35 15.48 -6.90
CA PHE A 14 1.31 14.44 -7.92
C PHE A 14 -0.10 14.36 -8.52
N ARG A 15 -0.20 14.50 -9.86
CA ARG A 15 -1.49 14.52 -10.56
C ARG A 15 -1.78 13.18 -11.21
N TYR A 16 -2.88 12.56 -10.78
CA TYR A 16 -3.52 11.45 -11.47
C TYR A 16 -4.57 12.00 -12.45
N LYS A 17 -5.08 11.14 -13.34
CA LYS A 17 -6.13 11.52 -14.29
C LYS A 17 -7.40 12.04 -13.62
N GLN A 18 -7.80 11.47 -12.48
CA GLN A 18 -9.07 11.79 -11.81
C GLN A 18 -8.92 12.48 -10.46
N PHE A 19 -7.73 12.50 -9.86
CA PHE A 19 -7.48 13.11 -8.55
C PHE A 19 -6.06 13.64 -8.45
N THR A 20 -5.78 14.41 -7.41
CA THR A 20 -4.45 14.98 -7.14
C THR A 20 -4.05 14.63 -5.72
N ILE A 21 -2.78 14.32 -5.53
CA ILE A 21 -2.17 14.12 -4.22
C ILE A 21 -1.29 15.31 -3.91
N THR A 22 -1.57 15.97 -2.80
CA THR A 22 -0.74 17.00 -2.19
C THR A 22 -0.09 16.43 -0.93
N GLN A 23 1.21 16.70 -0.74
CA GLN A 23 2.02 16.12 0.34
C GLN A 23 2.79 17.22 1.06
N ASN A 24 2.09 17.99 1.89
CA ASN A 24 2.67 19.15 2.57
C ASN A 24 3.33 18.75 3.90
N HIS A 25 2.82 17.70 4.54
CA HIS A 25 3.17 17.35 5.92
C HIS A 25 3.73 15.92 6.06
N ALA A 26 3.31 14.99 5.19
CA ALA A 26 3.72 13.59 5.26
C ALA A 26 5.22 13.42 5.00
N ALA A 27 5.88 12.61 5.84
CA ALA A 27 7.32 12.33 5.74
C ALA A 27 7.68 11.51 4.49
N MET A 28 6.77 10.66 4.00
CA MET A 28 6.98 9.79 2.84
C MET A 28 6.19 10.27 1.61
N ARG A 29 6.91 10.48 0.51
CA ARG A 29 6.33 10.88 -0.79
C ARG A 29 5.63 9.71 -1.47
N VAL A 30 4.72 10.01 -2.40
CA VAL A 30 4.10 9.00 -3.27
C VAL A 30 5.21 8.22 -3.97
N GLY A 31 5.25 6.91 -3.71
CA GLY A 31 6.22 5.99 -4.27
C GLY A 31 5.60 5.07 -5.31
N THR A 32 6.44 4.53 -6.19
CA THR A 32 6.02 3.53 -7.19
C THR A 32 5.37 2.30 -6.56
N ASP A 33 5.72 1.96 -5.31
CA ASP A 33 5.12 0.86 -4.56
C ASP A 33 3.62 1.04 -4.34
N SER A 34 3.17 2.27 -4.04
CA SER A 34 1.75 2.57 -3.90
C SER A 34 1.01 2.49 -5.23
N ASP A 35 1.63 2.96 -6.32
CA ASP A 35 1.08 2.83 -7.67
C ASP A 35 0.93 1.36 -8.09
N LEU A 36 1.96 0.55 -7.86
CA LEU A 36 1.96 -0.88 -8.15
C LEU A 36 0.93 -1.61 -7.31
N LEU A 37 0.89 -1.35 -6.00
CA LEU A 37 -0.09 -1.98 -5.11
C LEU A 37 -1.51 -1.56 -5.49
N GLY A 38 -1.73 -0.26 -5.73
CA GLY A 38 -3.02 0.30 -6.09
C GLY A 38 -3.57 -0.17 -7.43
N THR A 39 -2.73 -0.71 -8.32
CA THR A 39 -3.13 -1.29 -9.63
C THR A 39 -3.25 -2.81 -9.61
N LEU A 40 -2.44 -3.49 -8.80
CA LEU A 40 -2.34 -4.97 -8.77
C LEU A 40 -3.10 -5.62 -7.62
N SER A 41 -3.50 -4.87 -6.60
CA SER A 41 -4.29 -5.42 -5.50
C SER A 41 -5.64 -5.95 -5.97
N ALA A 42 -6.15 -6.94 -5.24
CA ALA A 42 -7.57 -7.28 -5.27
C ALA A 42 -8.42 -6.11 -4.73
N GLY A 43 -9.73 -6.21 -4.93
CA GLY A 43 -10.70 -5.23 -4.43
C GLY A 43 -11.94 -5.91 -3.85
N GLY A 44 -13.04 -5.17 -3.86
CA GLY A 44 -14.32 -5.60 -3.31
C GLY A 44 -15.19 -4.40 -2.99
N ASN A 45 -16.28 -4.62 -2.26
CA ASN A 45 -17.20 -3.55 -1.89
C ASN A 45 -16.76 -2.85 -0.60
N ASN A 46 -16.13 -3.57 0.33
CA ASN A 46 -15.57 -3.01 1.56
C ASN A 46 -14.05 -3.23 1.56
N ILE A 47 -13.28 -2.13 1.55
CA ILE A 47 -11.81 -2.18 1.51
C ILE A 47 -11.23 -1.42 2.71
N LEU A 48 -10.23 -2.02 3.36
CA LEU A 48 -9.43 -1.38 4.40
C LEU A 48 -8.04 -1.05 3.88
N ASP A 49 -7.61 0.20 4.02
CA ASP A 49 -6.25 0.69 3.73
C ASP A 49 -5.52 0.99 5.05
N ILE A 50 -4.54 0.13 5.39
CA ILE A 50 -3.76 0.21 6.64
C ILE A 50 -2.48 1.02 6.40
N GLY A 51 -2.35 2.14 7.11
CA GLY A 51 -1.24 3.07 6.92
C GLY A 51 -1.41 3.84 5.61
N THR A 52 -2.54 4.51 5.46
CA THR A 52 -2.94 5.16 4.20
C THR A 52 -1.96 6.24 3.74
N GLY A 53 -1.12 6.77 4.64
CA GLY A 53 -0.19 7.83 4.35
C GLY A 53 -0.93 9.06 3.83
N THR A 54 -0.63 9.48 2.61
CA THR A 54 -1.30 10.63 1.95
C THR A 54 -2.62 10.28 1.29
N GLY A 55 -3.10 9.05 1.42
CA GLY A 55 -4.38 8.62 0.85
C GLY A 55 -4.31 8.11 -0.59
N VAL A 56 -3.12 8.06 -1.20
CA VAL A 56 -2.95 7.68 -2.60
C VAL A 56 -3.55 6.30 -2.92
N LEU A 57 -3.33 5.31 -2.06
CA LEU A 57 -3.81 3.95 -2.29
C LEU A 57 -5.34 3.87 -2.18
N SER A 58 -5.91 4.49 -1.14
CA SER A 58 -7.36 4.65 -0.99
C SER A 58 -8.01 5.31 -2.21
N LEU A 59 -7.43 6.39 -2.74
CA LEU A 59 -7.97 7.07 -3.93
C LEU A 59 -7.85 6.22 -5.20
N MET A 60 -6.74 5.49 -5.37
CA MET A 60 -6.59 4.56 -6.49
C MET A 60 -7.61 3.42 -6.45
N LEU A 61 -7.85 2.88 -5.27
CA LEU A 61 -8.85 1.82 -5.06
C LEU A 61 -10.27 2.34 -5.27
N ALA A 62 -10.56 3.57 -4.83
CA ALA A 62 -11.84 4.20 -5.06
C ALA A 62 -12.11 4.39 -6.56
N GLN A 63 -11.08 4.76 -7.33
CA GLN A 63 -11.18 4.88 -8.78
C GLN A 63 -11.39 3.52 -9.47
N ARG A 64 -10.62 2.48 -9.07
CA ARG A 64 -10.71 1.13 -9.67
C ARG A 64 -12.00 0.39 -9.34
N PHE A 65 -12.55 0.64 -8.16
CA PHE A 65 -13.74 -0.03 -7.66
C PHE A 65 -14.82 1.02 -7.37
N PRO A 66 -15.66 1.38 -8.37
CA PRO A 66 -16.60 2.50 -8.26
C PRO A 66 -17.62 2.37 -7.11
N ASN A 67 -17.94 1.13 -6.73
CA ASN A 67 -18.89 0.84 -5.65
C ASN A 67 -18.22 0.59 -4.29
N ALA A 68 -16.88 0.64 -4.21
CA ALA A 68 -16.17 0.35 -2.98
C ALA A 68 -16.35 1.48 -1.96
N GLN A 69 -16.62 1.07 -0.71
CA GLN A 69 -16.47 1.87 0.50
C GLN A 69 -15.11 1.56 1.09
N ILE A 70 -14.34 2.60 1.37
CA ILE A 70 -12.96 2.51 1.82
C ILE A 70 -12.86 3.06 3.22
N GLN A 71 -12.38 2.24 4.14
CA GLN A 71 -11.87 2.70 5.42
C GLN A 71 -10.36 2.85 5.29
N ALA A 72 -9.86 4.05 5.53
CA ALA A 72 -8.45 4.35 5.64
C ALA A 72 -8.09 4.58 7.11
N ILE A 73 -7.01 3.96 7.57
CA ILE A 73 -6.46 4.22 8.91
C ILE A 73 -5.01 4.68 8.80
N GLU A 74 -4.64 5.65 9.62
CA GLU A 74 -3.28 6.18 9.69
C GLU A 74 -2.97 6.54 11.14
N ILE A 75 -1.72 6.34 11.56
CA ILE A 75 -1.24 6.64 12.92
C ILE A 75 -0.48 7.97 12.97
N ASP A 76 0.12 8.38 11.86
CA ASP A 76 0.85 9.64 11.74
C ASP A 76 -0.12 10.82 11.51
N GLU A 77 -0.14 11.75 12.47
CA GLU A 77 -1.05 12.90 12.44
C GLU A 77 -0.82 13.81 11.21
N ASN A 78 0.43 13.97 10.78
CA ASN A 78 0.76 14.79 9.61
C ASN A 78 0.24 14.15 8.31
N ALA A 79 0.40 12.84 8.16
CA ALA A 79 -0.15 12.08 7.05
C ALA A 79 -1.69 12.12 7.03
N VAL A 80 -2.35 12.07 8.21
CA VAL A 80 -3.80 12.25 8.32
C VAL A 80 -4.25 13.59 7.77
N LEU A 81 -3.52 14.69 8.04
CA LEU A 81 -3.86 16.01 7.50
C LEU A 81 -3.81 16.01 5.97
N ASP A 82 -2.74 15.49 5.38
CA ASP A 82 -2.61 15.41 3.92
C ASP A 82 -3.68 14.48 3.30
N ALA A 83 -3.92 13.31 3.89
CA ALA A 83 -4.94 12.37 3.42
C ALA A 83 -6.34 12.98 3.47
N LYS A 84 -6.68 13.69 4.55
CA LYS A 84 -7.97 14.36 4.69
C LYS A 84 -8.20 15.38 3.58
N ASP A 85 -7.22 16.23 3.31
CA ASP A 85 -7.31 17.24 2.26
C ASP A 85 -7.39 16.61 0.87
N ASN A 86 -6.59 15.55 0.62
CA ASN A 86 -6.61 14.82 -0.65
C ASN A 86 -7.94 14.09 -0.89
N PHE A 87 -8.52 13.47 0.15
CA PHE A 87 -9.83 12.82 0.04
C PHE A 87 -10.92 13.83 -0.24
N PHE A 88 -10.96 14.94 0.52
CA PHE A 88 -11.95 15.99 0.35
C PHE A 88 -11.89 16.64 -1.04
N ALA A 89 -10.69 16.84 -1.60
CA ALA A 89 -10.50 17.41 -2.93
C ALA A 89 -10.80 16.42 -4.08
N SER A 90 -11.02 15.13 -3.78
CA SER A 90 -11.24 14.09 -4.79
C SER A 90 -12.73 13.91 -5.13
N PRO A 91 -13.06 13.38 -6.33
CA PRO A 91 -14.43 12.98 -6.66
C PRO A 91 -14.93 11.76 -5.87
N PHE A 92 -14.13 11.22 -4.95
CA PHE A 92 -14.40 9.97 -4.23
C PHE A 92 -14.64 10.18 -2.73
N ALA A 93 -14.68 11.42 -2.26
CA ALA A 93 -14.75 11.78 -0.84
C ALA A 93 -15.86 11.01 -0.08
N ASP A 94 -17.06 10.90 -0.66
CA ASP A 94 -18.23 10.27 -0.02
C ASP A 94 -18.06 8.77 0.23
N ARG A 95 -17.04 8.13 -0.34
CA ARG A 95 -16.78 6.69 -0.22
C ARG A 95 -15.54 6.37 0.60
N ILE A 96 -14.83 7.37 1.12
CA ILE A 96 -13.58 7.18 1.86
C ILE A 96 -13.75 7.77 3.26
N LYS A 97 -13.68 6.91 4.28
CA LYS A 97 -13.62 7.31 5.68
C LYS A 97 -12.18 7.22 6.16
N LEU A 98 -11.66 8.31 6.74
CA LEU A 98 -10.34 8.37 7.35
C LEU A 98 -10.46 8.33 8.88
N GLU A 99 -9.59 7.56 9.53
CA GLU A 99 -9.50 7.49 10.99
C GLU A 99 -8.05 7.57 11.44
N HIS A 100 -7.78 8.48 12.39
CA HIS A 100 -6.45 8.61 13.02
C HIS A 100 -6.36 7.61 14.17
N ILE A 101 -5.87 6.42 13.88
CA ILE A 101 -5.87 5.30 14.82
C ILE A 101 -4.74 4.31 14.53
N ALA A 102 -4.14 3.76 15.59
CA ALA A 102 -3.22 2.64 15.46
C ALA A 102 -3.99 1.37 15.06
N PHE A 103 -3.43 0.57 14.14
CA PHE A 103 -4.11 -0.65 13.66
C PHE A 103 -4.54 -1.61 14.78
N GLN A 104 -3.73 -1.73 15.83
CA GLN A 104 -4.02 -2.57 16.99
C GLN A 104 -5.24 -2.11 17.77
N ASP A 105 -5.47 -0.80 17.84
CA ASP A 105 -6.61 -0.22 18.52
C ASP A 105 -7.85 -0.30 17.62
N TYR A 106 -7.68 -0.05 16.32
CA TYR A 106 -8.74 -0.26 15.33
C TYR A 106 -9.33 -1.67 15.38
N ILE A 107 -8.50 -2.71 15.44
CA ILE A 107 -8.97 -4.11 15.58
C ILE A 107 -9.83 -4.29 16.84
N LYS A 108 -9.49 -3.63 17.95
CA LYS A 108 -10.25 -3.74 19.20
C LYS A 108 -11.61 -3.06 19.06
N GLU A 109 -11.66 -1.89 18.43
CA GLU A 109 -12.90 -1.12 18.25
C GLU A 109 -13.91 -1.86 17.36
N VAL A 110 -13.44 -2.49 16.29
CA VAL A 110 -14.33 -3.17 15.34
C VAL A 110 -14.59 -4.64 15.67
N LYS A 111 -14.08 -5.12 16.81
CA LYS A 111 -14.07 -6.55 17.18
C LYS A 111 -15.42 -7.24 17.06
N ASP A 112 -16.48 -6.57 17.49
CA ASP A 112 -17.84 -7.13 17.51
C ASP A 112 -18.54 -7.08 16.15
N THR A 113 -17.95 -6.41 15.17
CA THR A 113 -18.47 -6.29 13.79
C THR A 113 -17.69 -7.13 12.77
N MET A 114 -16.61 -7.78 13.19
CA MET A 114 -15.80 -8.65 12.32
C MET A 114 -16.50 -9.97 11.96
N PRO A 115 -16.27 -10.52 10.74
CA PRO A 115 -15.46 -9.98 9.65
C PRO A 115 -16.23 -8.98 8.75
N ILE A 116 -15.54 -7.93 8.25
CA ILE A 116 -16.17 -6.77 7.57
C ILE A 116 -15.71 -6.62 6.13
N TYR A 117 -14.45 -6.93 5.85
CA TYR A 117 -13.77 -6.48 4.64
C TYR A 117 -13.69 -7.57 3.57
N ASP A 118 -13.90 -7.17 2.33
CA ASP A 118 -13.65 -8.00 1.15
C ASP A 118 -12.16 -7.94 0.78
N SER A 119 -11.51 -6.79 1.02
CA SER A 119 -10.08 -6.61 0.83
C SER A 119 -9.43 -5.77 1.93
N VAL A 120 -8.21 -6.13 2.30
CA VAL A 120 -7.32 -5.35 3.15
C VAL A 120 -6.05 -5.10 2.34
N VAL A 121 -5.59 -3.87 2.32
CA VAL A 121 -4.36 -3.46 1.64
C VAL A 121 -3.42 -2.76 2.62
N CYS A 122 -2.12 -2.94 2.43
CA CYS A 122 -1.11 -2.23 3.21
C CYS A 122 0.18 -2.10 2.40
N ASN A 123 0.76 -0.91 2.37
CA ASN A 123 2.13 -0.69 1.90
C ASN A 123 3.01 -0.44 3.14
N PRO A 124 3.44 -1.49 3.86
CA PRO A 124 4.09 -1.31 5.14
C PRO A 124 5.47 -0.64 4.97
N PRO A 125 5.88 0.26 5.90
CA PRO A 125 7.22 0.82 5.86
C PRO A 125 8.28 -0.28 6.03
N TYR A 126 9.21 -0.38 5.08
CA TYR A 126 10.28 -1.36 5.17
C TYR A 126 11.40 -0.82 6.04
N PHE A 127 11.50 -1.35 7.26
CA PHE A 127 12.66 -1.09 8.10
C PHE A 127 13.79 -2.02 7.68
N ASP A 128 14.88 -1.40 7.25
CA ASP A 128 16.11 -2.05 6.83
C ASP A 128 16.72 -2.81 8.02
N LYS A 129 16.57 -4.13 8.06
CA LYS A 129 17.22 -5.01 9.04
C LYS A 129 18.77 -4.89 9.01
N SER A 130 19.37 -4.24 8.01
CA SER A 130 20.83 -4.13 7.88
C SER A 130 21.50 -3.16 8.87
N LEU A 131 20.74 -2.28 9.54
CA LEU A 131 21.29 -1.37 10.57
C LEU A 131 21.23 -1.94 12.00
N GLU A 132 20.73 -3.15 12.20
CA GLU A 132 20.59 -3.78 13.52
C GLU A 132 21.81 -4.61 13.97
N CYS A 133 22.95 -4.53 13.29
CA CYS A 133 24.20 -5.07 13.81
C CYS A 133 25.04 -3.94 14.43
N ASN A 134 25.10 -3.92 15.78
CA ASN A 134 25.90 -3.06 16.67
C ASN A 134 25.12 -1.96 17.41
N ASN A 135 24.33 -2.34 18.43
CA ASN A 135 24.34 -1.74 19.78
C ASN A 135 23.07 -2.13 20.55
N LEU A 136 23.15 -3.21 21.34
CA LEU A 136 22.08 -3.73 22.21
C LEU A 136 21.65 -2.79 23.36
N SER A 137 22.22 -1.59 23.47
CA SER A 137 21.98 -0.64 24.57
C SER A 137 21.29 0.66 24.18
N LYS A 138 21.05 0.92 22.88
CA LYS A 138 20.21 2.05 22.39
C LYS A 138 18.84 1.61 21.82
N THR A 139 18.62 0.29 21.81
CA THR A 139 17.48 -0.48 21.26
C THR A 139 16.17 -0.38 22.04
N ARG A 140 16.02 0.58 22.97
CA ARG A 140 14.79 0.68 23.79
C ARG A 140 13.95 1.93 23.57
N ALA A 141 14.48 2.95 22.91
CA ALA A 141 13.78 4.23 22.72
C ALA A 141 13.26 4.50 21.30
N ARG A 142 13.51 3.59 20.33
CA ARG A 142 13.03 3.72 18.93
C ARG A 142 12.24 2.51 18.41
N HIS A 143 12.03 1.49 19.24
CA HIS A 143 11.30 0.25 18.89
C HIS A 143 9.78 0.35 19.06
N SER A 144 9.20 1.56 18.99
CA SER A 144 7.80 1.80 19.32
C SER A 144 6.92 2.23 18.13
N SER A 145 7.47 2.38 16.92
CA SER A 145 6.81 3.13 15.84
C SER A 145 6.50 2.35 14.56
N SER A 146 6.87 1.07 14.45
CA SER A 146 6.58 0.25 13.26
C SER A 146 5.60 -0.87 13.58
N LEU A 147 4.51 -0.99 12.81
CA LEU A 147 3.55 -2.09 12.94
C LEU A 147 4.25 -3.44 12.61
N PRO A 148 4.34 -4.39 13.56
CA PRO A 148 4.98 -5.68 13.28
C PRO A 148 4.18 -6.49 12.26
N PHE A 149 4.86 -7.18 11.32
CA PHE A 149 4.19 -8.02 10.31
C PHE A 149 3.29 -9.08 10.93
N SER A 150 3.68 -9.65 12.06
CA SER A 150 2.87 -10.64 12.76
C SER A 150 1.52 -10.10 13.24
N ILE A 151 1.49 -8.84 13.65
CA ILE A 151 0.26 -8.15 14.05
C ILE A 151 -0.53 -7.76 12.81
N LEU A 152 0.12 -7.22 11.77
CA LEU A 152 -0.50 -6.87 10.50
C LEU A 152 -1.21 -8.09 9.88
N ILE A 153 -0.50 -9.20 9.70
CA ILE A 153 -1.00 -10.41 9.03
C ILE A 153 -2.15 -11.02 9.84
N LYS A 154 -2.00 -11.18 11.16
CA LYS A 154 -3.08 -11.74 12.01
C LYS A 154 -4.30 -10.85 12.04
N GLY A 155 -4.11 -9.54 12.16
CA GLY A 155 -5.20 -8.56 12.14
C GLY A 155 -5.94 -8.56 10.80
N ALA A 156 -5.21 -8.51 9.69
CA ALA A 156 -5.78 -8.58 8.34
C ALA A 156 -6.61 -9.86 8.16
N TYR A 157 -6.10 -11.01 8.64
CA TYR A 157 -6.84 -12.26 8.57
C TYR A 157 -8.15 -12.21 9.37
N GLN A 158 -8.16 -11.61 10.56
CA GLN A 158 -9.37 -11.49 11.38
C GLN A 158 -10.44 -10.59 10.72
N LEU A 159 -9.99 -9.47 10.13
CA LEU A 159 -10.84 -8.46 9.51
C LEU A 159 -11.51 -8.91 8.21
N LEU A 160 -10.87 -9.82 7.46
CA LEU A 160 -11.34 -10.30 6.17
C LEU A 160 -12.52 -11.28 6.29
N LYS A 161 -13.50 -11.14 5.41
CA LYS A 161 -14.54 -12.15 5.18
C LYS A 161 -13.94 -13.45 4.63
N PRO A 162 -14.62 -14.60 4.77
CA PRO A 162 -14.18 -15.83 4.10
C PRO A 162 -13.94 -15.60 2.61
N GLY A 163 -12.75 -15.96 2.12
CA GLY A 163 -12.36 -15.74 0.73
C GLY A 163 -11.97 -14.30 0.36
N GLY A 164 -11.92 -13.36 1.31
CA GLY A 164 -11.41 -12.00 1.10
C GLY A 164 -9.89 -11.96 0.91
N PHE A 165 -9.38 -10.82 0.45
CA PHE A 165 -8.00 -10.68 -0.02
C PHE A 165 -7.15 -9.74 0.82
N PHE A 166 -5.90 -10.14 1.09
CA PHE A 166 -4.89 -9.29 1.70
C PHE A 166 -3.79 -8.98 0.68
N SER A 167 -3.64 -7.72 0.29
CA SER A 167 -2.63 -7.29 -0.69
C SER A 167 -1.56 -6.42 -0.05
N VAL A 168 -0.28 -6.71 -0.32
CA VAL A 168 0.86 -5.91 0.15
C VAL A 168 1.90 -5.71 -0.93
N CYS A 169 2.65 -4.61 -0.84
CA CYS A 169 3.94 -4.47 -1.51
C CYS A 169 5.02 -4.71 -0.46
N ILE A 170 6.03 -5.53 -0.77
CA ILE A 170 7.19 -5.78 0.10
C ILE A 170 8.49 -5.95 -0.70
N PRO A 171 9.67 -5.67 -0.12
CA PRO A 171 10.94 -5.86 -0.79
C PRO A 171 11.43 -7.31 -0.67
N LYS A 172 12.44 -7.66 -1.45
CA LYS A 172 12.97 -9.05 -1.54
C LYS A 172 13.38 -9.60 -0.18
N GLU A 173 13.95 -8.75 0.67
CA GLU A 173 14.63 -9.11 1.91
C GLU A 173 13.69 -9.69 2.97
N VAL A 174 12.38 -9.40 2.89
CA VAL A 174 11.37 -9.88 3.85
C VAL A 174 10.37 -10.84 3.22
N LEU A 175 10.53 -11.17 1.94
CA LEU A 175 9.56 -11.96 1.16
C LEU A 175 9.30 -13.35 1.78
N GLU A 176 10.36 -14.07 2.11
CA GLU A 176 10.27 -15.44 2.63
C GLU A 176 9.61 -15.48 4.01
N ASP A 177 10.10 -14.66 4.95
CA ASP A 177 9.56 -14.50 6.30
C ASP A 177 8.07 -14.12 6.26
N PHE A 178 7.72 -13.13 5.44
CA PHE A 178 6.34 -12.63 5.32
C PHE A 178 5.38 -13.69 4.75
N SER A 179 5.82 -14.40 3.70
CA SER A 179 5.00 -15.43 3.04
C SER A 179 4.79 -16.65 3.95
N ALA A 180 5.83 -17.03 4.71
CA ALA A 180 5.74 -18.10 5.70
C ALA A 180 4.73 -17.75 6.80
N GLU A 181 4.79 -16.51 7.33
CA GLU A 181 3.85 -16.07 8.36
C GLU A 181 2.40 -16.00 7.85
N CYS A 182 2.17 -15.51 6.63
CA CYS A 182 0.86 -15.54 5.98
C CYS A 182 0.31 -16.98 5.92
N THR A 183 1.15 -17.92 5.51
CA THR A 183 0.78 -19.35 5.41
C THR A 183 0.40 -19.92 6.78
N ILE A 184 1.17 -19.62 7.82
CA ILE A 184 0.91 -20.08 9.19
C ILE A 184 -0.45 -19.56 9.71
N VAL A 185 -0.79 -18.32 9.42
CA VAL A 185 -2.06 -17.69 9.85
C VAL A 185 -3.27 -18.25 9.07
N GLY A 186 -3.06 -18.82 7.89
CA GLY A 186 -4.10 -19.47 7.08
C GLY A 186 -4.43 -18.75 5.77
N PHE A 187 -3.58 -17.83 5.32
CA PHE A 187 -3.65 -17.28 3.97
C PHE A 187 -3.10 -18.27 2.94
N SER A 188 -3.68 -18.24 1.74
CA SER A 188 -3.08 -18.81 0.52
C SER A 188 -2.59 -17.68 -0.39
N LEU A 189 -1.39 -17.81 -0.94
CA LEU A 189 -0.89 -16.88 -1.96
C LEU A 189 -1.63 -17.15 -3.28
N GLN A 190 -2.25 -16.11 -3.85
CA GLN A 190 -2.97 -16.17 -5.12
C GLN A 190 -2.12 -15.64 -6.27
N ASP A 191 -1.57 -14.44 -6.09
CA ASP A 191 -0.73 -13.79 -7.09
C ASP A 191 0.53 -13.26 -6.44
N ILE A 192 1.66 -13.48 -7.10
CA ILE A 192 2.94 -12.83 -6.79
C ILE A 192 3.46 -12.12 -8.03
N TYR A 193 3.54 -10.79 -7.95
CA TYR A 193 4.12 -9.95 -8.98
C TYR A 193 5.57 -9.61 -8.60
N LYS A 194 6.53 -10.23 -9.29
CA LYS A 194 7.96 -10.00 -9.14
C LYS A 194 8.38 -8.81 -10.00
N ILE A 195 8.56 -7.64 -9.38
CA ILE A 195 8.80 -6.38 -10.09
C ILE A 195 10.30 -6.11 -10.23
N LYS A 196 10.77 -6.15 -11.49
CA LYS A 196 12.12 -5.77 -11.92
C LYS A 196 12.13 -4.30 -12.33
N THR A 197 13.19 -3.56 -11.99
CA THR A 197 13.35 -2.18 -12.48
C THR A 197 13.72 -2.16 -13.97
N VAL A 198 14.64 -3.02 -14.37
CA VAL A 198 15.11 -3.23 -15.75
C VAL A 198 15.23 -4.75 -16.01
N PRO A 199 15.20 -5.22 -17.26
CA PRO A 199 15.11 -6.66 -17.56
C PRO A 199 16.28 -7.48 -17.02
N GLU A 200 17.47 -6.89 -16.91
CA GLU A 200 18.72 -7.56 -16.54
C GLU A 200 18.91 -7.69 -15.02
N LYS A 201 18.09 -6.99 -14.21
CA LYS A 201 18.24 -6.97 -12.75
C LYS A 201 17.19 -7.82 -12.06
N GLU A 202 17.57 -8.50 -10.99
CA GLU A 202 16.66 -9.21 -10.11
C GLU A 202 15.49 -8.34 -9.60
N ALA A 203 14.35 -8.98 -9.36
CA ALA A 203 13.20 -8.32 -8.75
C ALA A 203 13.55 -7.87 -7.34
N LYS A 204 13.24 -6.61 -7.02
CA LYS A 204 13.48 -6.01 -5.70
C LYS A 204 12.20 -5.71 -4.93
N ARG A 205 11.05 -5.74 -5.62
CA ARG A 205 9.73 -5.43 -5.07
C ARG A 205 8.77 -6.52 -5.48
N PHE A 206 7.88 -6.86 -4.58
CA PHE A 206 6.91 -7.93 -4.74
C PHE A 206 5.55 -7.38 -4.32
N VAL A 207 4.59 -7.40 -5.24
CA VAL A 207 3.19 -7.25 -4.84
C VAL A 207 2.64 -8.65 -4.63
N LEU A 208 2.16 -8.91 -3.42
CA LEU A 208 1.58 -10.20 -3.02
C LEU A 208 0.08 -10.01 -2.82
N VAL A 209 -0.72 -10.87 -3.45
CA VAL A 209 -2.16 -10.96 -3.21
C VAL A 209 -2.43 -12.30 -2.56
N HIS A 210 -2.81 -12.25 -1.29
CA HIS A 210 -3.19 -13.41 -0.51
C HIS A 210 -4.70 -13.50 -0.40
N ARG A 211 -5.24 -14.72 -0.26
CA ARG A 211 -6.65 -14.96 0.02
C ARG A 211 -6.82 -15.68 1.34
N LYS A 212 -7.83 -15.26 2.11
CA LYS A 212 -8.22 -15.92 3.36
C LYS A 212 -8.84 -17.29 3.07
N GLY A 213 -8.19 -18.34 3.55
CA GLY A 213 -8.57 -19.73 3.32
C GLY A 213 -7.65 -20.43 2.31
N ARG A 214 -7.95 -21.70 2.02
CA ARG A 214 -7.16 -22.53 1.11
C ARG A 214 -7.71 -22.48 -0.30
N GLU A 215 -6.85 -22.23 -1.26
CA GLU A 215 -7.18 -22.34 -2.68
C GLU A 215 -5.97 -22.83 -3.49
N ARG A 216 -6.04 -22.69 -4.81
CA ARG A 216 -5.15 -23.19 -5.86
C ARG A 216 -3.71 -22.73 -5.69
N ALA A 217 -2.83 -23.32 -6.52
CA ALA A 217 -1.45 -22.88 -6.64
C ALA A 217 -1.37 -21.40 -7.04
N PRO A 218 -0.39 -20.64 -6.51
CA PRO A 218 -0.21 -19.23 -6.82
C PRO A 218 0.13 -19.03 -8.30
N GLN A 219 -0.34 -17.93 -8.87
CA GLN A 219 0.12 -17.41 -10.14
C GLN A 219 1.33 -16.52 -9.92
N GLU A 220 2.36 -16.77 -10.72
CA GLU A 220 3.59 -15.98 -10.69
C GLU A 220 3.69 -15.11 -11.93
N HIS A 221 3.94 -13.82 -11.70
CA HIS A 221 4.08 -12.82 -12.75
C HIS A 221 5.45 -12.16 -12.62
N VAL A 222 6.26 -12.18 -13.69
CA VAL A 222 7.52 -11.42 -13.73
C VAL A 222 7.30 -10.18 -14.57
N CYS A 223 7.42 -9.02 -13.94
CA CYS A 223 7.07 -7.75 -14.55
C CYS A 223 8.28 -6.81 -14.54
N CYS A 224 8.40 -5.97 -15.56
CA CYS A 224 9.51 -5.03 -15.66
C CYS A 224 9.00 -3.61 -15.86
N MET A 225 9.48 -2.66 -15.05
CA MET A 225 9.05 -1.26 -15.13
C MET A 225 9.63 -0.54 -16.36
N LEU A 226 10.88 -0.85 -16.72
CA LEU A 226 11.58 -0.27 -17.86
C LEU A 226 11.95 -1.34 -18.89
N ASN A 227 12.02 -0.97 -20.17
CA ASN A 227 12.57 -1.82 -21.23
C ASN A 227 14.11 -1.72 -21.28
N GLU A 228 14.73 -2.44 -22.22
CA GLU A 228 16.20 -2.45 -22.43
C GLU A 228 16.76 -1.04 -22.73
N GLU A 229 15.95 -0.19 -23.37
CA GLU A 229 16.28 1.21 -23.68
C GLU A 229 16.07 2.17 -22.49
N ARG A 230 15.73 1.65 -21.30
CA ARG A 230 15.42 2.40 -20.07
C ARG A 230 14.19 3.32 -20.18
N GLN A 231 13.32 3.07 -21.14
CA GLN A 231 12.00 3.71 -21.24
C GLN A 231 10.96 2.91 -20.48
N ARG A 232 9.82 3.54 -20.11
CA ARG A 232 8.71 2.82 -19.45
C ARG A 232 8.26 1.66 -20.36
N SER A 233 8.19 0.45 -19.79
CA SER A 233 7.79 -0.73 -20.55
C SER A 233 6.32 -0.65 -20.96
N THR A 234 5.95 -1.39 -22.01
CA THR A 234 4.54 -1.53 -22.42
C THR A 234 3.67 -2.05 -21.28
N TRP A 235 4.20 -2.97 -20.47
CA TRP A 235 3.50 -3.48 -19.29
C TRP A 235 3.21 -2.37 -18.28
N TYR A 236 4.20 -1.55 -17.93
CA TYR A 236 4.04 -0.48 -16.95
C TYR A 236 3.11 0.63 -17.46
N LEU A 237 3.24 1.00 -18.74
CA LEU A 237 2.35 1.99 -19.37
C LEU A 237 0.90 1.50 -19.39
N GLN A 238 0.67 0.23 -19.72
CA GLN A 238 -0.66 -0.36 -19.70
C GLN A 238 -1.23 -0.43 -18.27
N LEU A 239 -0.39 -0.79 -17.28
CA LEU A 239 -0.79 -0.86 -15.88
C LEU A 239 -1.22 0.51 -15.32
N MET A 240 -0.53 1.58 -15.72
CA MET A 240 -0.79 2.94 -15.24
C MET A 240 -1.75 3.75 -16.12
N LYS A 241 -2.28 3.17 -17.20
CA LYS A 241 -3.05 3.87 -18.23
C LYS A 241 -4.24 4.66 -17.69
N ASP A 242 -4.92 4.14 -16.68
CA ASP A 242 -6.12 4.79 -16.11
C ASP A 242 -5.76 5.84 -15.04
N PHE A 243 -4.49 5.91 -14.64
CA PHE A 243 -4.03 6.66 -13.49
C PHE A 243 -3.09 7.81 -13.84
N HIS A 244 -2.04 7.54 -14.59
CA HIS A 244 -1.04 8.55 -14.94
C HIS A 244 -1.50 9.36 -16.15
N LEU A 245 -1.27 10.67 -16.14
CA LEU A 245 -1.56 11.53 -17.30
C LEU A 245 -0.86 10.99 -18.55
N ASP A 246 -1.57 11.04 -19.69
CA ASP A 246 -0.98 10.66 -20.98
C ASP A 246 0.17 11.64 -21.27
N ARG A 247 1.38 11.11 -21.48
CA ARG A 247 2.59 11.87 -21.78
C ARG A 247 3.00 11.67 -23.23
#